data_AF-A0A5C3NPA2-F1
#
_entry.id   AF-A0A5C3NPA2-F1
#
_cell.length_a   1.000
_cell.length_b   1.000
_cell.length_c   1.000
_cell.angle_alpha   90.00
_cell.angle_beta   90.00
_cell.angle_gamma   90.00
#
_symmetry.space_group_name_H-M   'P 1'
#
loop_
_entity.id
_entity.type
_entity.pdbx_description
1 polymer ?
#
loop_
_entity_poly.entity_id
_entity_poly.type
_entity_poly.pdbx_seq_one_letter_code
_entity_poly.pdbx_strand_id
1 'polypeptide(L)'
;MSYTYDNPISAHNRLDRDESVAQATARTRQWCERVAHANKLNAEQLDDLKQLVNLASGQDDSIVRLFIWQQATQYHILNMVVQKYVDLDRFMRLLHNVENHLGMAWKVSDELKVTVKVETRDMLVDYNQPSYTTMHLDVMAYLCLHKDRLDIRDVFGNPAREALLSSYIKKAASNARTALREVLILSVMGKGRKSLEDTTWDIMGRFKKGGAGTNLKLEYQIRLLHQGDRISAPKRCCSHPISLQPVALYSTLLCYRVCSN
;
A
#
# COMPACT_ATOMS: atom_id res chain seq x y z
N MET A 1 -23.28 -70.69 -56.94
CA MET A 1 -24.69 -70.41 -56.60
C MET A 1 -24.69 -69.38 -55.48
N SER A 2 -25.02 -68.13 -55.79
CA SER A 2 -25.11 -67.03 -54.83
C SER A 2 -26.60 -66.76 -54.60
N TYR A 3 -27.08 -66.91 -53.36
CA TYR A 3 -28.44 -66.58 -52.99
C TYR A 3 -28.47 -65.18 -52.40
N THR A 4 -28.83 -64.19 -53.23
CA THR A 4 -29.21 -62.85 -52.76
C THR A 4 -30.69 -62.89 -52.38
N TYR A 5 -30.98 -63.07 -51.10
CA TYR A 5 -32.30 -62.79 -50.54
C TYR A 5 -32.44 -61.28 -50.35
N ASP A 6 -32.86 -60.57 -51.39
CA ASP A 6 -33.39 -59.22 -51.26
C ASP A 6 -34.79 -59.33 -50.66
N ASN A 7 -34.85 -59.41 -49.33
CA ASN A 7 -36.10 -59.28 -48.61
C ASN A 7 -36.43 -57.77 -48.60
N PRO A 8 -37.50 -57.30 -49.27
CA PRO A 8 -37.88 -55.90 -49.23
C PRO A 8 -38.30 -55.58 -47.79
N ILE A 9 -37.37 -55.04 -47.01
CA ILE A 9 -37.67 -54.48 -45.69
C ILE A 9 -38.69 -53.38 -45.94
N SER A 10 -39.94 -53.68 -45.57
CA SER A 10 -41.11 -52.83 -45.75
C SER A 10 -40.79 -51.41 -45.27
N ALA A 11 -40.78 -50.45 -46.20
CA ALA A 11 -40.47 -49.04 -45.95
C ALA A 11 -41.36 -48.43 -44.85
N HIS A 12 -42.53 -49.02 -44.59
CA HIS A 12 -43.44 -48.61 -43.53
C HIS A 12 -42.85 -48.72 -42.12
N ASN A 13 -42.04 -49.76 -41.82
CA ASN A 13 -41.46 -49.94 -40.48
C ASN A 13 -40.37 -48.90 -40.14
N ARG A 14 -39.88 -48.13 -41.12
CA ARG A 14 -38.88 -47.07 -40.89
C ARG A 14 -39.53 -45.76 -40.45
N LEU A 15 -40.64 -45.36 -41.07
CA LEU A 15 -41.33 -44.11 -40.76
C LEU A 15 -41.88 -44.09 -39.33
N ASP A 16 -42.50 -45.20 -38.89
CA ASP A 16 -43.03 -45.32 -37.52
C ASP A 16 -41.91 -45.26 -36.46
N ARG A 17 -40.72 -45.78 -36.79
CA ARG A 17 -39.56 -45.76 -35.89
C ARG A 17 -39.01 -44.34 -35.74
N ASP A 18 -38.91 -43.59 -36.83
CA ASP A 18 -38.35 -42.23 -36.82
C ASP A 18 -39.27 -41.25 -36.06
N GLU A 19 -40.59 -41.38 -36.22
CA GLU A 19 -41.57 -40.58 -35.46
C GLU A 19 -41.49 -40.87 -33.94
N SER A 20 -41.33 -42.15 -33.57
CA SER A 20 -41.14 -42.56 -32.18
C SER A 20 -39.84 -41.98 -31.57
N VAL A 21 -38.75 -41.92 -32.35
CA VAL A 21 -37.47 -41.35 -31.89
C VAL A 21 -37.57 -39.84 -31.70
N ALA A 22 -38.26 -39.13 -32.61
CA ALA A 22 -38.47 -37.69 -32.49
C ALA A 22 -39.30 -37.33 -31.23
N GLN A 23 -40.37 -38.08 -30.95
CA GLN A 23 -41.20 -37.86 -29.77
C GLN A 23 -40.45 -38.20 -28.47
N ALA A 24 -39.64 -39.25 -28.45
CA ALA A 24 -38.77 -39.57 -27.31
C ALA A 24 -37.79 -38.42 -27.04
N THR A 25 -37.08 -37.96 -28.09
CA THR A 25 -36.12 -36.85 -28.01
C THR A 25 -36.75 -35.57 -27.46
N ALA A 26 -37.97 -35.22 -27.91
CA ALA A 26 -38.69 -34.05 -27.41
C ALA A 26 -39.01 -34.15 -25.90
N ARG A 27 -39.43 -35.34 -25.43
CA ARG A 27 -39.68 -35.58 -23.99
C ARG A 27 -38.40 -35.48 -23.18
N THR A 28 -37.30 -36.03 -23.67
CA THR A 28 -35.99 -35.96 -23.00
C THR A 28 -35.47 -34.52 -22.94
N ARG A 29 -35.67 -33.71 -23.98
CA ARG A 29 -35.36 -32.26 -23.96
C ARG A 29 -36.16 -31.50 -22.89
N GLN A 30 -37.46 -31.75 -22.79
CA GLN A 30 -38.28 -31.11 -21.74
C GLN A 30 -37.83 -31.55 -20.34
N TRP A 31 -37.43 -32.80 -20.19
CA TRP A 31 -36.88 -33.29 -18.92
C TRP A 31 -35.53 -32.64 -18.59
N CYS A 32 -34.65 -32.48 -19.58
CA CYS A 32 -33.38 -31.75 -19.46
C CYS A 32 -33.59 -30.33 -18.92
N GLU A 33 -34.58 -29.59 -19.43
CA GLU A 33 -34.91 -28.24 -18.93
C GLU A 33 -35.31 -28.24 -17.45
N ARG A 34 -36.09 -29.24 -17.01
CA ARG A 34 -36.45 -29.40 -15.58
C ARG A 34 -35.23 -29.69 -14.73
N VAL A 35 -34.34 -30.57 -15.19
CA VAL A 35 -33.09 -30.92 -14.48
C VAL A 35 -32.16 -29.71 -14.38
N ALA A 36 -32.01 -28.95 -15.46
CA ALA A 36 -31.20 -27.74 -15.49
C ALA A 36 -31.75 -26.67 -14.54
N HIS A 37 -33.07 -26.46 -14.53
CA HIS A 37 -33.72 -25.56 -13.59
C HIS A 37 -33.52 -26.00 -12.13
N ALA A 38 -33.72 -27.29 -11.84
CA ALA A 38 -33.51 -27.84 -10.49
C ALA A 38 -32.07 -27.66 -10.00
N ASN A 39 -31.09 -27.78 -10.90
CA ASN A 39 -29.67 -27.62 -10.59
C ASN A 39 -29.15 -26.18 -10.72
N LYS A 40 -30.04 -25.21 -11.05
CA LYS A 40 -29.70 -23.79 -11.26
C LYS A 40 -28.57 -23.61 -12.28
N LEU A 41 -28.65 -24.33 -13.39
CA LEU A 41 -27.68 -24.21 -14.48
C LEU A 41 -27.89 -22.91 -15.26
N ASN A 42 -26.82 -22.38 -15.82
CA ASN A 42 -26.90 -21.22 -16.71
C ASN A 42 -27.39 -21.62 -18.12
N ALA A 43 -27.63 -20.63 -18.98
CA ALA A 43 -28.17 -20.88 -20.33
C ALA A 43 -27.20 -21.69 -21.22
N GLU A 44 -25.90 -21.48 -21.08
CA GLU A 44 -24.87 -22.19 -21.86
C GLU A 44 -24.80 -23.67 -21.46
N GLN A 45 -24.78 -23.96 -20.16
CA GLN A 45 -24.83 -25.31 -19.62
C GLN A 45 -26.12 -26.03 -20.01
N LEU A 46 -27.26 -25.34 -20.06
CA LEU A 46 -28.50 -25.90 -20.58
C LEU A 46 -28.40 -26.23 -22.07
N ASP A 47 -27.77 -25.37 -22.87
CA ASP A 47 -27.57 -25.64 -24.30
C ASP A 47 -26.66 -26.86 -24.51
N ASP A 48 -25.57 -26.98 -23.75
CA ASP A 48 -24.70 -28.17 -23.77
C ASP A 48 -25.49 -29.46 -23.49
N LEU A 49 -26.36 -29.44 -22.47
CA LEU A 49 -27.21 -30.59 -22.16
C LEU A 49 -28.21 -30.88 -23.29
N LYS A 50 -28.75 -29.86 -23.97
CA LYS A 50 -29.62 -30.04 -25.15
C LYS A 50 -28.84 -30.61 -26.33
N GLN A 51 -27.59 -30.22 -26.53
CA GLN A 51 -26.71 -30.81 -27.55
C GLN A 51 -26.43 -32.28 -27.26
N LEU A 52 -26.19 -32.66 -25.99
CA LEU A 52 -26.04 -34.07 -25.60
C LEU A 52 -27.27 -34.92 -25.93
N VAL A 53 -28.48 -34.38 -25.72
CA VAL A 53 -29.73 -35.07 -26.13
C VAL A 53 -29.76 -35.31 -27.64
N ASN A 54 -29.29 -34.34 -28.43
CA ASN A 54 -29.28 -34.45 -29.90
C ASN A 54 -28.25 -35.46 -30.38
N LEU A 55 -27.06 -35.47 -29.78
CA LEU A 55 -25.98 -36.41 -30.12
C LEU A 55 -26.34 -37.85 -29.74
N ALA A 56 -27.12 -38.03 -28.68
CA ALA A 56 -27.56 -39.35 -28.22
C ALA A 56 -28.91 -39.79 -28.84
N SER A 57 -29.36 -39.16 -29.93
CA SER A 57 -30.62 -39.53 -30.60
C SER A 57 -30.57 -41.00 -31.04
N GLY A 58 -31.57 -41.79 -30.63
CA GLY A 58 -31.66 -43.22 -30.94
C GLY A 58 -31.02 -44.16 -29.90
N GLN A 59 -30.40 -43.61 -28.86
CA GLN A 59 -30.01 -44.38 -27.67
C GLN A 59 -31.21 -44.60 -26.74
N ASP A 60 -31.07 -45.53 -25.78
CA ASP A 60 -32.08 -45.77 -24.76
C ASP A 60 -32.29 -44.54 -23.86
N ASP A 61 -33.54 -44.12 -23.67
CA ASP A 61 -33.89 -42.90 -22.93
C ASP A 61 -33.40 -42.94 -21.49
N SER A 62 -33.33 -44.12 -20.85
CA SER A 62 -32.84 -44.22 -19.47
C SER A 62 -31.36 -43.90 -19.37
N ILE A 63 -30.55 -44.33 -20.35
CA ILE A 63 -29.12 -44.06 -20.43
C ILE A 63 -28.89 -42.56 -20.68
N VAL A 64 -29.61 -41.96 -21.63
CA VAL A 64 -29.49 -40.53 -21.94
C VAL A 64 -29.84 -39.67 -20.72
N ARG A 65 -30.92 -40.02 -20.02
CA ARG A 65 -31.31 -39.33 -18.78
C ARG A 65 -30.26 -39.44 -17.68
N LEU A 66 -29.67 -40.63 -17.51
CA LEU A 66 -28.59 -40.82 -16.53
C LEU A 66 -27.41 -39.89 -16.82
N PHE A 67 -26.97 -39.78 -18.08
CA PHE A 67 -25.87 -38.89 -18.47
C PHE A 67 -26.20 -37.41 -18.26
N ILE A 68 -27.40 -36.97 -18.64
CA ILE A 68 -27.85 -35.59 -18.42
C ILE A 68 -27.87 -35.27 -16.92
N TRP A 69 -28.37 -36.18 -16.08
CA TRP A 69 -28.40 -35.99 -14.63
C TRP A 69 -26.97 -35.88 -14.06
N GLN A 70 -26.08 -36.78 -14.47
CA GLN A 70 -24.68 -36.76 -14.04
C GLN A 70 -24.01 -35.45 -14.44
N GLN A 71 -24.14 -35.04 -15.71
CA GLN A 71 -23.54 -33.80 -16.22
C GLN A 71 -24.13 -32.56 -15.53
N ALA A 72 -25.45 -32.52 -15.32
CA ALA A 72 -26.09 -31.43 -14.59
C ALA A 72 -25.61 -31.32 -13.14
N THR A 73 -25.41 -32.46 -12.47
CA THR A 73 -24.87 -32.50 -11.10
C THR A 73 -23.42 -31.99 -11.07
N GLN A 74 -22.60 -32.36 -12.07
CA GLN A 74 -21.23 -31.84 -12.19
C GLN A 74 -21.21 -30.32 -12.41
N TYR A 75 -22.06 -29.80 -13.29
CA TYR A 75 -22.21 -28.36 -13.48
C TYR A 75 -22.70 -27.64 -12.22
N HIS A 76 -23.64 -28.24 -11.49
CA HIS A 76 -24.08 -27.70 -10.21
C HIS A 76 -22.93 -27.56 -9.21
N ILE A 77 -22.14 -28.61 -9.04
CA ILE A 77 -20.95 -28.61 -8.16
C ILE A 77 -19.95 -27.54 -8.62
N LEU A 78 -19.68 -27.45 -9.93
CA LEU A 78 -18.77 -26.44 -10.47
C LEU A 78 -19.27 -25.02 -10.18
N ASN A 79 -20.54 -24.74 -10.43
CA ASN A 79 -21.15 -23.44 -10.15
C ASN A 79 -21.05 -23.08 -8.67
N MET A 80 -21.29 -24.05 -7.78
CA MET A 80 -21.11 -23.85 -6.34
C MET A 80 -19.65 -23.51 -5.99
N VAL A 81 -18.68 -24.24 -6.53
CA VAL A 81 -17.26 -24.00 -6.27
C VAL A 81 -16.84 -22.62 -6.78
N VAL A 82 -17.22 -22.25 -8.00
CA VAL A 82 -16.94 -20.92 -8.57
C VAL A 82 -17.54 -19.82 -7.70
N GLN A 83 -18.79 -19.98 -7.26
CA GLN A 83 -19.42 -19.01 -6.35
C GLN A 83 -18.65 -18.90 -5.02
N LYS A 84 -18.17 -20.01 -4.46
CA LYS A 84 -17.36 -19.99 -3.23
C LYS A 84 -16.05 -19.24 -3.40
N TYR A 85 -15.39 -19.35 -4.55
CA TYR A 85 -14.19 -18.54 -4.83
C TYR A 85 -14.50 -17.05 -4.92
N VAL A 86 -15.61 -16.67 -5.56
CA VAL A 86 -16.06 -15.28 -5.62
C VAL A 86 -16.37 -14.74 -4.21
N ASP A 87 -17.07 -15.52 -3.39
CA ASP A 87 -17.39 -15.15 -2.01
C ASP A 87 -16.13 -15.01 -1.15
N LEU A 88 -15.17 -15.93 -1.31
CA LEU A 88 -13.88 -15.88 -0.61
C LEU A 88 -13.08 -14.62 -0.99
N ASP A 89 -12.99 -14.31 -2.29
CA ASP A 89 -12.32 -13.10 -2.76
C ASP A 89 -12.98 -11.83 -2.22
N ARG A 90 -14.32 -11.78 -2.22
CA ARG A 90 -15.07 -10.67 -1.60
C ARG A 90 -14.77 -10.55 -0.10
N PHE A 91 -14.71 -11.68 0.61
CA PHE A 91 -14.38 -11.70 2.04
C PHE A 91 -12.95 -11.21 2.30
N MET A 92 -11.97 -11.65 1.51
CA MET A 92 -10.58 -11.18 1.62
C MET A 92 -10.46 -9.67 1.40
N ARG A 93 -11.20 -9.11 0.43
CA ARG A 93 -11.29 -7.66 0.22
C ARG A 93 -11.90 -6.92 1.41
N LEU A 94 -12.94 -7.49 2.03
CA LEU A 94 -13.54 -6.91 3.25
C LEU A 94 -12.57 -6.97 4.44
N LEU A 95 -11.87 -8.10 4.65
CA LEU A 95 -10.86 -8.22 5.69
C LEU A 95 -9.75 -7.17 5.51
N HIS A 96 -9.24 -7.01 4.30
CA HIS A 96 -8.23 -6.00 4.01
C HIS A 96 -8.73 -4.57 4.33
N ASN A 97 -9.99 -4.26 4.02
CA ASN A 97 -10.59 -2.98 4.37
C ASN A 97 -10.71 -2.79 5.89
N VAL A 98 -11.06 -3.84 6.64
CA VAL A 98 -11.12 -3.81 8.11
C VAL A 98 -9.73 -3.61 8.69
N GLU A 99 -8.72 -4.33 8.20
CA GLU A 99 -7.31 -4.15 8.60
C GLU A 99 -6.84 -2.72 8.36
N ASN A 100 -7.14 -2.15 7.19
CA ASN A 100 -6.83 -0.75 6.88
C ASN A 100 -7.55 0.21 7.83
N HIS A 101 -8.82 -0.04 8.14
CA HIS A 101 -9.59 0.81 9.06
C HIS A 101 -9.07 0.74 10.50
N LEU A 102 -8.70 -0.46 10.97
CA LEU A 102 -8.04 -0.66 12.25
C LEU A 102 -6.65 0.00 12.29
N GLY A 103 -5.93 -0.05 11.16
CA GLY A 103 -4.68 0.68 10.98
C GLY A 103 -4.84 2.19 11.10
N MET A 104 -5.92 2.76 10.54
CA MET A 104 -6.23 4.19 10.63
C MET A 104 -6.74 4.62 12.02
N ALA A 105 -7.38 3.73 12.77
CA ALA A 105 -7.85 4.02 14.13
C ALA A 105 -6.69 4.21 15.11
N TRP A 106 -5.53 3.61 14.83
CA TRP A 106 -4.34 3.79 15.65
C TRP A 106 -3.88 5.24 15.63
N LYS A 107 -3.55 5.77 16.81
CA LYS A 107 -2.99 7.11 16.99
C LYS A 107 -1.67 6.97 17.72
N VAL A 108 -0.69 7.80 17.34
CA VAL A 108 0.59 7.89 18.05
C VAL A 108 0.30 8.30 19.50
N SER A 109 0.69 7.46 20.46
CA SER A 109 0.58 7.75 21.89
C SER A 109 1.30 9.05 22.25
N ASP A 110 0.77 9.81 23.21
CA ASP A 110 1.36 11.09 23.62
C ASP A 110 2.76 10.92 24.23
N GLU A 111 3.03 9.79 24.90
CA GLU A 111 4.37 9.45 25.39
C GLU A 111 5.35 9.23 24.24
N LEU A 112 4.95 8.45 23.23
CA LEU A 112 5.75 8.24 22.02
C LEU A 112 5.97 9.56 21.26
N LYS A 113 4.97 10.44 21.22
CA LYS A 113 5.10 11.78 20.62
C LYS A 113 6.19 12.62 21.30
N VAL A 114 6.31 12.53 22.62
CA VAL A 114 7.37 13.19 23.39
C VAL A 114 8.72 12.57 23.07
N THR A 115 8.84 11.24 23.11
CA THR A 115 10.07 10.51 22.76
C THR A 115 10.56 10.86 21.36
N VAL A 116 9.69 10.79 20.35
CA VAL A 116 10.02 11.17 18.97
C VAL A 116 10.55 12.61 18.89
N LYS A 117 9.92 13.56 19.59
CA LYS A 117 10.38 14.97 19.62
C LYS A 117 11.77 15.11 20.24
N VAL A 118 12.03 14.41 21.34
CA VAL A 118 13.33 14.42 22.02
C VAL A 118 14.41 13.84 21.12
N GLU A 119 14.20 12.64 20.58
CA GLU A 119 15.19 11.99 19.69
C GLU A 119 15.42 12.80 18.41
N THR A 120 14.37 13.36 17.83
CA THR A 120 14.50 14.22 16.64
C THR A 120 15.35 15.45 16.92
N ARG A 121 15.17 16.10 18.08
CA ARG A 121 15.96 17.27 18.46
C ARG A 121 17.41 16.89 18.76
N ASP A 122 17.63 15.76 19.42
CA ASP A 122 18.96 15.26 19.75
C ASP A 122 19.78 14.96 18.49
N MET A 123 19.19 14.23 17.54
CA MET A 123 19.83 13.92 16.26
C MET A 123 20.09 15.16 15.40
N LEU A 124 19.21 16.16 15.46
CA LEU A 124 19.35 17.40 14.71
C LEU A 124 20.65 18.15 15.08
N VAL A 125 21.02 18.10 16.37
CA VAL A 125 22.21 18.78 16.90
C VAL A 125 23.45 17.89 16.99
N ASP A 126 23.32 16.59 16.70
CA ASP A 126 24.46 15.68 16.65
C ASP A 126 25.49 16.13 15.59
N TYR A 127 26.75 16.16 15.99
CA TYR A 127 27.86 16.58 15.14
C TYR A 127 28.18 15.53 14.06
N ASN A 128 27.88 14.25 14.32
CA ASN A 128 28.10 13.17 13.36
C ASN A 128 27.02 13.06 12.28
N GLN A 129 25.92 13.81 12.43
CA GLN A 129 24.75 13.67 11.56
C GLN A 129 25.04 14.15 10.13
N PRO A 130 25.03 13.28 9.10
CA PRO A 130 25.47 13.68 7.76
C PRO A 130 24.46 14.59 7.05
N SER A 131 23.15 14.39 7.28
CA SER A 131 22.10 15.07 6.53
C SER A 131 21.08 15.78 7.41
N TYR A 132 20.83 17.05 7.09
CA TYR A 132 19.84 17.90 7.74
C TYR A 132 18.41 17.68 7.20
N THR A 133 18.27 17.25 5.95
CA THR A 133 16.96 17.10 5.30
C THR A 133 16.35 15.72 5.50
N THR A 134 17.18 14.69 5.61
CA THR A 134 16.75 13.28 5.70
C THR A 134 16.76 12.72 7.12
N MET A 135 17.00 13.54 8.15
CA MET A 135 17.07 13.07 9.55
C MET A 135 15.83 12.30 10.05
N HIS A 136 14.66 12.51 9.43
CA HIS A 136 13.45 11.75 9.77
C HIS A 136 13.58 10.26 9.46
N LEU A 137 14.43 9.87 8.49
CA LEU A 137 14.77 8.48 8.20
C LEU A 137 15.64 7.89 9.32
N ASP A 138 16.60 8.66 9.81
CA ASP A 138 17.51 8.24 10.89
C ASP A 138 16.76 8.08 12.22
N VAL A 139 15.83 9.00 12.52
CA VAL A 139 14.92 8.87 13.67
C VAL A 139 14.07 7.60 13.53
N MET A 140 13.51 7.32 12.35
CA MET A 140 12.72 6.11 12.11
C MET A 140 13.57 4.84 12.29
N ALA A 141 14.80 4.83 11.77
CA ALA A 141 15.73 3.72 11.93
C ALA A 141 16.10 3.49 13.40
N TYR A 142 16.34 4.55 14.17
CA TYR A 142 16.60 4.47 15.60
C TYR A 142 15.43 3.89 16.39
N LEU A 143 14.20 4.35 16.11
CA LEU A 143 13.00 3.83 16.75
C LEU A 143 12.76 2.35 16.41
N CYS A 144 13.04 1.95 15.17
CA CYS A 144 12.96 0.56 14.73
C CYS A 144 13.97 -0.32 15.48
N LEU A 145 15.22 0.16 15.61
CA LEU A 145 16.28 -0.53 16.33
C LEU A 145 15.98 -0.69 17.82
N HIS A 146 15.31 0.29 18.44
CA HIS A 146 15.04 0.33 19.89
C HIS A 146 13.58 0.05 20.24
N LYS A 147 12.81 -0.58 19.34
CA LYS A 147 11.38 -0.82 19.51
C LYS A 147 11.02 -1.60 20.77
N ASP A 148 11.87 -2.55 21.18
CA ASP A 148 11.66 -3.37 22.38
C ASP A 148 11.80 -2.58 23.68
N ARG A 149 12.74 -1.62 23.70
CA ARG A 149 13.01 -0.74 24.84
C ARG A 149 11.94 0.34 25.00
N LEU A 150 11.42 0.82 23.88
CA LEU A 150 10.42 1.89 23.84
C LEU A 150 8.98 1.37 23.92
N ASP A 151 8.80 0.05 24.00
CA ASP A 151 7.50 -0.64 24.01
C ASP A 151 6.61 -0.28 22.81
N ILE A 152 7.20 -0.24 21.61
CA ILE A 152 6.53 0.09 20.33
C ILE A 152 6.64 -1.05 19.32
N ARG A 153 6.73 -2.29 19.80
CA ARG A 153 6.89 -3.49 18.97
C ARG A 153 5.71 -3.70 18.02
N ASP A 154 4.52 -3.28 18.44
CA ASP A 154 3.26 -3.41 17.70
C ASP A 154 3.10 -2.36 16.58
N VAL A 155 3.96 -1.34 16.56
CA VAL A 155 3.96 -0.33 15.51
C VAL A 155 4.69 -0.85 14.28
N PHE A 156 5.86 -1.49 14.49
CA PHE A 156 6.69 -1.99 13.40
C PHE A 156 6.22 -3.37 12.92
N GLY A 157 6.07 -3.53 11.61
CA GLY A 157 5.46 -4.70 10.96
C GLY A 157 4.03 -4.44 10.48
N ASN A 158 3.38 -3.35 10.93
CA ASN A 158 2.11 -2.89 10.38
C ASN A 158 2.34 -1.65 9.49
N PRO A 159 2.18 -1.75 8.15
CA PRO A 159 2.52 -0.65 7.24
C PRO A 159 1.66 0.61 7.47
N ALA A 160 0.41 0.47 7.92
CA ALA A 160 -0.46 1.62 8.20
C ALA A 160 0.03 2.40 9.44
N ARG A 161 0.40 1.69 10.51
CA ARG A 161 0.93 2.32 11.74
C ARG A 161 2.30 2.95 11.49
N GLU A 162 3.17 2.28 10.74
CA GLU A 162 4.46 2.83 10.33
C GLU A 162 4.30 4.10 9.48
N ALA A 163 3.33 4.12 8.55
CA ALA A 163 3.04 5.31 7.75
C ALA A 163 2.57 6.50 8.61
N LEU A 164 1.70 6.25 9.59
CA LEU A 164 1.24 7.28 10.54
C LEU A 164 2.38 7.80 11.42
N LEU A 165 3.20 6.91 11.98
CA LEU A 165 4.37 7.28 12.76
C LEU A 165 5.38 8.08 11.91
N SER A 166 5.66 7.63 10.67
CA SER A 166 6.55 8.30 9.73
C SER A 166 6.07 9.73 9.39
N SER A 167 4.77 9.91 9.16
CA SER A 167 4.17 11.24 8.95
C SER A 167 4.38 12.15 10.16
N TYR A 168 4.19 11.62 11.38
CA TYR A 168 4.43 12.37 12.61
C TYR A 168 5.93 12.72 12.79
N ILE A 169 6.85 11.79 12.53
CA ILE A 169 8.31 12.03 12.60
C ILE A 169 8.70 13.12 11.60
N LYS A 170 8.21 13.07 10.35
CA LYS A 170 8.47 14.12 9.35
C LYS A 170 8.03 15.50 9.83
N LYS A 171 6.85 15.59 10.48
CA LYS A 171 6.34 16.83 11.08
C LYS A 171 7.22 17.29 12.24
N ALA A 172 7.60 16.38 13.15
CA ALA A 172 8.49 16.69 14.27
C ALA A 172 9.86 17.20 13.79
N ALA A 173 10.44 16.55 12.78
CA ALA A 173 11.69 16.93 12.13
C ALA A 173 11.60 18.30 11.45
N SER A 174 10.50 18.60 10.77
CA SER A 174 10.26 19.94 10.21
C SER A 174 10.22 21.00 11.31
N ASN A 175 9.43 20.76 12.36
CA ASN A 175 9.27 21.70 13.48
C ASN A 175 10.59 21.93 14.23
N ALA A 176 11.39 20.88 14.47
CA ALA A 176 12.69 21.00 15.12
C ALA A 176 13.65 21.87 14.30
N ARG A 177 13.66 21.72 12.96
CA ARG A 177 14.47 22.57 12.08
C ARG A 177 14.05 24.02 12.12
N THR A 178 12.75 24.30 12.08
CA THR A 178 12.24 25.66 12.18
C THR A 178 12.63 26.30 13.51
N ALA A 179 12.44 25.58 14.63
CA ALA A 179 12.84 26.06 15.95
C ALA A 179 14.36 26.34 16.03
N LEU A 180 15.19 25.47 15.47
CA LEU A 180 16.65 25.68 15.46
C LEU A 180 17.02 26.92 14.62
N ARG A 181 16.37 27.11 13.46
CA ARG A 181 16.57 28.28 12.61
C ARG A 181 16.20 29.57 13.33
N GLU A 182 15.08 29.59 14.05
CA GLU A 182 14.67 30.76 14.83
C GLU A 182 15.71 31.13 15.88
N VAL A 183 16.25 30.15 16.62
CA VAL A 183 17.31 30.38 17.61
C VAL A 183 18.58 30.93 16.96
N LEU A 184 19.00 30.39 15.81
CA LEU A 184 20.16 30.88 15.06
C LEU A 184 19.97 32.30 14.50
N ILE A 185 18.76 32.63 14.01
CA ILE A 185 18.46 33.99 13.53
C ILE A 185 18.49 34.99 14.69
N LEU A 186 17.90 34.62 15.83
CA LEU A 186 17.87 35.48 17.02
C LEU A 186 19.27 35.73 17.59
N SER A 187 20.20 34.76 17.52
CA SER A 187 21.56 34.94 18.02
C SER A 187 22.41 35.89 17.18
N VAL A 188 22.17 35.96 15.87
CA VAL A 188 22.93 36.82 14.94
C VAL A 188 22.30 38.20 14.76
N MET A 189 20.97 38.27 14.61
CA MET A 189 20.26 39.48 14.20
C MET A 189 19.40 40.11 15.31
N GLY A 190 19.28 39.46 16.48
CA GLY A 190 18.44 39.95 17.57
C GLY A 190 19.07 41.07 18.41
N LYS A 191 18.25 41.72 19.26
CA LYS A 191 18.68 42.73 20.25
C LYS A 191 19.61 42.16 21.34
N GLY A 192 19.78 40.84 21.40
CA GLY A 192 20.70 40.15 22.30
C GLY A 192 21.64 39.23 21.52
N ARG A 193 22.52 39.83 20.71
CA ARG A 193 23.57 39.07 20.02
C ARG A 193 24.41 38.32 21.05
N LYS A 194 24.61 37.04 20.80
CA LYS A 194 25.40 36.16 21.67
C LYS A 194 26.69 35.76 20.98
N SER A 195 27.71 35.44 21.76
CA SER A 195 28.90 34.79 21.20
C SER A 195 28.50 33.44 20.56
N LEU A 196 29.33 32.93 19.64
CA LEU A 196 29.09 31.60 19.05
C LEU A 196 29.05 30.52 20.15
N GLU A 197 29.91 30.64 21.16
CA GLU A 197 29.97 29.73 22.29
C GLU A 197 28.67 29.75 23.11
N ASP A 198 28.20 30.92 23.54
CA ASP A 198 26.95 31.07 24.30
C ASP A 198 25.73 30.55 23.52
N THR A 199 25.71 30.81 22.21
CA THR A 199 24.66 30.30 21.32
C THR A 199 24.69 28.78 21.24
N THR A 200 25.88 28.20 21.15
CA THR A 200 26.06 26.74 21.10
C THR A 200 25.57 26.11 22.41
N TRP A 201 25.92 26.68 23.56
CA TRP A 201 25.42 26.24 24.87
C TRP A 201 23.90 26.32 24.99
N ASP A 202 23.27 27.42 24.55
CA ASP A 202 21.81 27.61 24.58
C ASP A 202 21.10 26.58 23.67
N ILE A 203 21.63 26.34 22.46
CA ILE A 203 21.08 25.33 21.55
C ILE A 203 21.20 23.93 22.16
N MET A 204 22.36 23.57 22.70
CA MET A 204 22.55 22.24 23.30
C MET A 204 21.68 22.05 24.53
N GLY A 205 21.50 23.08 25.36
CA GLY A 205 20.60 23.04 26.50
C GLY A 205 19.14 22.78 26.11
N ARG A 206 18.70 23.26 24.94
CA ARG A 206 17.31 23.12 24.46
C ARG A 206 17.05 21.86 23.63
N PHE A 207 18.04 21.42 22.86
CA PHE A 207 17.87 20.37 21.84
C PHE A 207 18.53 19.05 22.20
N LYS A 208 19.67 19.06 22.91
CA LYS A 208 20.37 17.83 23.28
C LYS A 208 19.61 17.11 24.39
N LYS A 209 19.43 15.80 24.24
CA LYS A 209 18.84 14.95 25.26
C LYS A 209 19.75 14.96 26.49
N GLY A 210 19.21 15.38 27.64
CA GLY A 210 19.99 15.55 28.88
C GLY A 210 20.71 16.90 29.01
N GLY A 211 20.53 17.81 28.05
CA GLY A 211 21.15 19.14 28.06
C GLY A 211 22.60 19.14 27.54
N ALA A 212 23.30 20.25 27.74
CA ALA A 212 24.61 20.49 27.12
C ALA A 212 25.80 19.79 27.81
N GLY A 213 25.63 19.32 29.05
CA GLY A 213 26.71 18.74 29.85
C GLY A 213 27.70 19.79 30.38
N THR A 214 28.89 19.38 30.81
CA THR A 214 29.95 20.30 31.29
C THR A 214 31.06 20.52 30.26
N ASN A 215 31.26 19.57 29.34
CA ASN A 215 32.33 19.59 28.34
C ASN A 215 31.75 19.47 26.94
N LEU A 216 31.37 20.61 26.37
CA LEU A 216 30.86 20.65 25.01
C LEU A 216 32.03 20.62 24.01
N LYS A 217 32.02 19.63 23.12
CA LYS A 217 33.10 19.48 22.14
C LYS A 217 33.05 20.57 21.05
N LEU A 218 34.21 20.94 20.51
CA LEU A 218 34.34 21.98 19.48
C LEU A 218 33.58 21.65 18.18
N GLU A 219 33.40 20.37 17.86
CA GLU A 219 32.71 19.88 16.67
C GLU A 219 31.26 20.37 16.60
N TYR A 220 30.61 20.58 17.74
CA TYR A 220 29.27 21.14 17.79
C TYR A 220 29.24 22.60 17.30
N GLN A 221 30.26 23.40 17.63
CA GLN A 221 30.36 24.78 17.16
C GLN A 221 30.59 24.82 15.64
N ILE A 222 31.50 23.96 15.13
CA ILE A 222 31.76 23.82 13.69
C ILE A 222 30.49 23.41 12.94
N ARG A 223 29.73 22.47 13.50
CA ARG A 223 28.47 22.01 12.92
C ARG A 223 27.43 23.13 12.83
N LEU A 224 27.26 23.92 13.89
CA LEU A 224 26.31 25.03 13.90
C LEU A 224 26.70 26.12 12.91
N LEU A 225 28.01 26.41 12.79
CA LEU A 225 28.53 27.35 11.80
C LEU A 225 28.11 26.94 10.37
N HIS A 226 28.35 25.68 10.00
CA HIS A 226 27.96 25.15 8.69
C HIS A 226 26.45 25.13 8.44
N GLN A 227 25.64 25.00 9.50
CA GLN A 227 24.19 25.11 9.36
C GLN A 227 23.73 26.56 9.14
N GLY A 228 24.38 27.53 9.81
CA GLY A 228 24.12 28.96 9.61
C GLY A 228 24.29 29.39 8.16
N ASP A 229 25.39 28.97 7.52
CA ASP A 229 25.70 29.29 6.12
C ASP A 229 24.63 28.76 5.14
N ARG A 230 24.03 27.60 5.45
CA ARG A 230 22.94 27.03 4.63
C ARG A 230 21.61 27.75 4.81
N ILE A 231 21.43 28.46 5.94
CA ILE A 231 20.20 29.21 6.23
C ILE A 231 20.24 30.60 5.60
N SER A 232 21.42 31.23 5.56
CA SER A 232 21.62 32.55 4.97
C SER A 232 21.62 32.56 3.44
N ALA A 233 21.76 31.39 2.80
CA ALA A 233 21.61 31.27 1.35
C ALA A 233 20.20 31.71 0.94
N PRO A 234 20.04 32.86 0.25
CA PRO A 234 18.73 33.35 -0.14
C PRO A 234 18.06 32.28 -0.99
N LYS A 235 16.86 31.83 -0.58
CA LYS A 235 15.99 31.02 -1.43
C LYS A 235 15.79 31.83 -2.71
N ARG A 236 16.52 31.49 -3.77
CA ARG A 236 16.29 32.03 -5.11
C ARG A 236 14.83 31.70 -5.40
N CYS A 237 13.99 32.73 -5.33
CA CYS A 237 12.59 32.60 -5.66
C CYS A 237 12.55 32.36 -7.16
N CYS A 238 12.48 31.08 -7.54
CA CYS A 238 12.25 30.65 -8.91
C CYS A 238 10.80 30.97 -9.28
N SER A 239 10.52 32.25 -9.53
CA SER A 239 9.30 32.69 -10.19
C SER A 239 9.48 34.15 -10.59
N HIS A 240 10.27 34.36 -11.64
CA HIS A 240 9.97 35.19 -12.81
C HIS A 240 11.27 35.41 -13.62
N PRO A 241 11.26 35.21 -14.94
CA PRO A 241 12.34 35.66 -15.81
C PRO A 241 12.25 37.18 -15.92
N ILE A 242 12.73 37.91 -14.92
CA ILE A 242 12.98 39.34 -15.04
C ILE A 242 14.40 39.47 -15.57
N SER A 243 14.51 40.12 -16.73
CA SER A 243 15.75 40.44 -17.42
C SER A 243 16.76 41.06 -16.47
N LEU A 244 17.94 40.47 -16.46
CA LEU A 244 19.16 40.84 -15.77
C LEU A 244 19.42 42.36 -15.69
N GLN A 245 19.63 42.86 -14.48
CA GLN A 245 20.76 43.76 -14.22
C GLN A 245 21.63 43.19 -13.09
N PRO A 246 22.97 43.16 -13.25
CA PRO A 246 23.87 42.60 -12.26
C PRO A 246 24.19 43.66 -11.20
N VAL A 247 23.63 43.51 -9.99
CA VAL A 247 24.16 44.20 -8.81
C VAL A 247 25.00 43.21 -8.02
N ALA A 248 26.31 43.33 -8.19
CA ALA A 248 27.33 42.66 -7.40
C ALA A 248 27.33 43.20 -5.97
N LEU A 249 26.68 42.51 -5.04
CA LEU A 249 26.89 42.72 -3.61
C LEU A 249 26.96 41.36 -2.91
N TYR A 250 27.75 41.33 -1.84
CA TYR A 250 28.10 40.20 -0.96
C TYR A 250 29.37 39.41 -1.32
N SER A 251 30.51 40.10 -1.21
CA SER A 251 31.80 39.52 -0.81
C SER A 251 32.42 40.37 0.32
N THR A 252 31.65 40.59 1.40
CA THR A 252 32.07 41.53 2.47
C THR A 252 31.88 40.97 3.89
N LEU A 253 31.94 39.65 4.07
CA LEU A 253 31.90 39.03 5.41
C LEU A 253 33.14 38.21 5.77
N LEU A 254 34.19 38.24 4.94
CA LEU A 254 35.48 37.58 5.23
C LEU A 254 36.61 38.53 5.67
N CYS A 255 36.35 39.84 5.82
CA CYS A 255 37.38 40.83 6.21
C CYS A 255 37.36 41.33 7.66
N TYR A 256 36.51 40.80 8.56
CA TYR A 256 36.49 41.24 9.97
C TYR A 256 37.17 40.26 10.94
N ARG A 257 38.38 39.79 10.58
CA ARG A 257 39.21 39.03 11.52
C ARG A 257 40.72 39.24 11.37
N VAL A 258 41.16 40.48 11.15
CA VAL A 258 42.51 40.94 11.54
C VAL A 258 42.43 42.45 11.78
N CYS A 259 42.03 42.87 12.97
CA CYS A 259 42.40 44.14 13.60
C CYS A 259 41.63 44.27 14.92
N SER A 260 42.36 44.08 16.01
CA SER A 260 42.22 44.70 17.34
C SER A 260 42.29 43.69 18.49
N ASN A 261 43.47 43.73 19.12
CA ASN A 261 43.93 43.20 20.42
C ASN A 261 44.12 41.69 20.56
#